data_AF-A0A8B8M0N2-F1
#
_entry.id   AF-A0A8B8M0N2-F1
#
_cell.length_a   1.000
_cell.length_b   1.000
_cell.length_c   1.000
_cell.angle_alpha   90.00
_cell.angle_beta   90.00
_cell.angle_gamma   90.00
#
_symmetry.space_group_name_H-M   'P 1'
#
loop_
_entity.id
_entity.type
_entity.pdbx_description
1 polymer ?
#
loop_
_entity_poly.entity_id
_entity_poly.type
_entity_poly.pdbx_seq_one_letter_code
_entity_poly.pdbx_strand_id
1 'polypeptide(L)'
;MASQGRYKRHQEKSQTSISNNGRNSVPAKFSNDTERLQHINSIRKAPVGAQMKRVIDLLFETRQAFTIEQINEACYVDMKANKDVFESMRKNPKVKFDGERFSYKSKHDVRDRSQLLYLIRKFPEGIAVVDLKDAYPTVIEDLQALKVAREIWLLSNFDSQEEIAYPNDPKVPMKVDDDLKLLFRGIELPQDMLDIEKDLQKNGMKPATNTAKRRSAAQMEGVSSKPKPKKKKNEITKRTKLTNAHLPELFQNLNNS
;
A
#
# COMPACT_ATOMS: atom_id res chain seq x y z
N MET A 1 64.69 -81.05 -70.42
CA MET A 1 65.19 -79.79 -71.02
C MET A 1 64.28 -78.65 -70.61
N ALA A 2 64.82 -77.44 -70.37
CA ALA A 2 64.15 -76.13 -70.16
C ALA A 2 62.91 -76.10 -69.22
N SER A 3 62.97 -75.54 -68.01
CA SER A 3 63.14 -74.12 -67.64
C SER A 3 61.94 -73.22 -67.99
N GLN A 4 61.14 -72.85 -66.98
CA GLN A 4 60.68 -71.50 -66.52
C GLN A 4 59.88 -71.75 -65.21
N GLY A 5 59.88 -70.95 -64.14
CA GLY A 5 60.57 -69.70 -63.83
C GLY A 5 59.60 -68.61 -63.33
N ARG A 6 59.58 -68.28 -62.02
CA ARG A 6 59.20 -66.96 -61.46
C ARG A 6 59.27 -66.85 -59.93
N TYR A 7 60.10 -65.90 -59.48
CA TYR A 7 60.04 -65.04 -58.28
C TYR A 7 58.61 -64.69 -57.80
N LYS A 8 58.30 -64.22 -56.57
CA LYS A 8 59.04 -63.60 -55.42
C LYS A 8 58.13 -63.84 -54.15
N ARG A 9 58.37 -63.41 -52.90
CA ARG A 9 59.22 -62.41 -52.22
C ARG A 9 59.36 -62.83 -50.72
N HIS A 10 60.34 -62.30 -49.98
CA HIS A 10 60.36 -62.38 -48.50
C HIS A 10 59.46 -61.31 -47.84
N GLN A 11 58.96 -61.60 -46.64
CA GLN A 11 58.47 -60.62 -45.66
C GLN A 11 59.24 -60.78 -44.35
N GLU A 12 59.99 -59.74 -43.96
CA GLU A 12 60.49 -59.58 -42.59
C GLU A 12 59.41 -58.88 -41.75
N LYS A 13 59.26 -59.33 -40.49
CA LYS A 13 58.42 -58.65 -39.49
C LYS A 13 59.32 -57.80 -38.60
N SER A 14 59.23 -56.48 -38.76
CA SER A 14 59.89 -55.52 -37.86
C SER A 14 58.86 -54.84 -36.98
N GLN A 15 59.04 -54.95 -35.66
CA GLN A 15 58.26 -54.20 -34.68
C GLN A 15 58.75 -52.74 -34.64
N THR A 16 57.82 -51.78 -34.62
CA THR A 16 58.13 -50.39 -34.26
C THR A 16 57.05 -49.84 -33.35
N SER A 17 57.45 -49.46 -32.14
CA SER A 17 56.66 -48.74 -31.14
C SER A 17 56.40 -47.29 -31.55
N ILE A 18 55.17 -46.80 -31.41
CA ILE A 18 54.86 -45.36 -31.56
C ILE A 18 54.02 -44.87 -30.37
N SER A 19 54.69 -44.08 -29.53
CA SER A 19 54.22 -42.99 -28.65
C SER A 19 52.75 -42.93 -28.22
N ASN A 20 52.53 -43.20 -26.92
CA ASN A 20 51.41 -42.62 -26.18
C ASN A 20 51.50 -41.09 -26.21
N ASN A 21 50.65 -40.42 -26.99
CA ASN A 21 50.54 -38.97 -26.96
C ASN A 21 49.39 -38.57 -26.03
N GLY A 22 49.71 -37.92 -24.91
CA GLY A 22 48.74 -37.61 -23.86
C GLY A 22 47.67 -36.63 -24.32
N ARG A 23 46.42 -37.09 -24.34
CA ARG A 23 45.26 -36.22 -24.20
C ARG A 23 44.57 -36.57 -22.89
N ASN A 24 44.94 -35.86 -21.82
CA ASN A 24 44.06 -35.70 -20.68
C ASN A 24 42.82 -34.94 -21.18
N SER A 25 41.83 -35.67 -21.67
CA SER A 25 40.49 -35.14 -21.89
C SER A 25 39.94 -34.75 -20.52
N VAL A 26 40.06 -33.46 -20.18
CA VAL A 26 39.36 -32.90 -19.03
C VAL A 26 37.88 -33.30 -19.18
N PRO A 27 37.28 -34.02 -18.22
CA PRO A 27 35.88 -34.40 -18.34
C PRO A 27 35.05 -33.11 -18.36
N ALA A 28 34.52 -32.78 -19.53
CA ALA A 28 33.77 -31.56 -19.73
C ALA A 28 32.50 -31.58 -18.87
N LYS A 29 32.17 -30.44 -18.26
CA LYS A 29 31.14 -30.27 -17.23
C LYS A 29 29.70 -30.29 -17.80
N PHE A 30 29.41 -31.23 -18.71
CA PHE A 30 28.15 -31.34 -19.45
C PHE A 30 26.89 -31.41 -18.56
N SER A 31 27.01 -31.91 -17.32
CA SER A 31 25.88 -31.91 -16.36
C SER A 31 25.40 -30.50 -16.05
N ASN A 32 26.30 -29.61 -15.63
CA ASN A 32 25.97 -28.24 -15.21
C ASN A 32 25.31 -27.41 -16.31
N ASP A 33 25.77 -27.56 -17.57
CA ASP A 33 25.16 -26.86 -18.71
C ASP A 33 23.77 -27.41 -19.03
N THR A 34 23.58 -28.73 -18.92
CA THR A 34 22.28 -29.38 -19.13
C THR A 34 21.27 -28.96 -18.04
N GLU A 35 21.68 -28.96 -16.78
CA GLU A 35 20.88 -28.53 -15.63
C GLU A 35 20.50 -27.04 -15.73
N ARG A 36 21.45 -26.18 -16.10
CA ARG A 36 21.19 -24.74 -16.33
C ARG A 36 20.17 -24.51 -17.43
N LEU A 37 20.29 -25.22 -18.56
CA LEU A 37 19.34 -25.12 -19.66
C LEU A 37 17.95 -25.66 -19.29
N GLN A 38 17.88 -26.72 -18.48
CA GLN A 38 16.61 -27.21 -17.93
C GLN A 38 15.96 -26.16 -17.00
N HIS A 39 16.73 -25.51 -16.12
CA HIS A 39 16.24 -24.45 -15.24
C HIS A 39 15.70 -23.25 -16.01
N ILE A 40 16.44 -22.76 -17.02
CA ILE A 40 16.01 -21.67 -17.91
C ILE A 40 14.70 -22.03 -18.62
N ASN A 41 14.61 -23.25 -19.18
CA ASN A 41 13.39 -23.73 -19.83
C ASN A 41 12.22 -23.86 -18.85
N SER A 42 12.46 -24.27 -17.60
CA SER A 42 11.43 -24.34 -16.56
C SER A 42 10.89 -22.96 -16.20
N ILE A 43 11.73 -21.91 -16.16
CA ILE A 43 11.29 -20.53 -15.92
C ILE A 43 10.48 -20.02 -17.11
N ARG A 44 10.98 -20.19 -18.34
CA ARG A 44 10.32 -19.66 -19.55
C ARG A 44 8.98 -20.33 -19.86
N LYS A 45 8.81 -21.60 -19.46
CA LYS A 45 7.53 -22.33 -19.54
C LYS A 45 6.61 -22.14 -18.32
N ALA A 46 7.05 -21.42 -17.28
CA ALA A 46 6.21 -21.16 -16.12
C ALA A 46 5.03 -20.22 -16.47
N PRO A 47 3.91 -20.28 -15.74
CA PRO A 47 2.79 -19.37 -15.94
C PRO A 47 3.21 -17.89 -15.86
N VAL A 48 2.52 -17.02 -16.60
CA VAL A 48 2.81 -15.57 -16.68
C VAL A 48 2.99 -14.94 -15.30
N GLY A 49 2.09 -15.23 -14.34
CA GLY A 49 2.17 -14.70 -12.97
C GLY A 49 3.43 -15.13 -12.20
N ALA A 50 3.97 -16.33 -12.45
CA ALA A 50 5.20 -16.80 -11.84
C ALA A 50 6.44 -16.10 -12.44
N GLN A 51 6.44 -15.86 -13.76
CA GLN A 51 7.47 -15.06 -14.42
C GLN A 51 7.43 -13.61 -13.92
N MET A 52 6.25 -12.99 -13.87
CA MET A 52 6.05 -11.65 -13.31
C MET A 52 6.57 -11.53 -11.88
N LYS A 53 6.20 -12.47 -10.99
CA LYS A 53 6.67 -12.46 -9.59
C LYS A 53 8.19 -12.43 -9.54
N ARG A 54 8.87 -13.29 -10.33
CA ARG A 54 10.34 -13.35 -10.37
C ARG A 54 10.99 -12.03 -10.79
N VAL A 55 10.39 -11.31 -11.74
CA VAL A 55 10.88 -9.98 -12.15
C VAL A 55 10.60 -8.94 -11.06
N ILE A 56 9.41 -8.96 -10.43
CA ILE A 56 9.07 -8.03 -9.34
C ILE A 56 9.99 -8.24 -8.13
N ASP A 57 10.28 -9.50 -7.76
CA ASP A 57 11.22 -9.84 -6.69
C ASP A 57 12.62 -9.27 -7.00
N LEU A 58 13.14 -9.47 -8.23
CA LEU A 58 14.41 -8.88 -8.69
C LEU A 58 14.44 -7.34 -8.57
N LEU A 59 13.38 -6.66 -9.03
CA LEU A 59 13.28 -5.19 -8.96
C LEU A 59 13.18 -4.69 -7.51
N PHE A 60 12.51 -5.44 -6.64
CA PHE A 60 12.35 -5.14 -5.22
C PHE A 60 13.67 -5.31 -4.44
N GLU A 61 14.39 -6.40 -4.68
CA GLU A 61 15.66 -6.70 -3.98
C GLU A 61 16.77 -5.73 -4.39
N THR A 62 16.92 -5.50 -5.70
CA THR A 62 18.01 -4.67 -6.25
C THR A 62 17.76 -3.17 -6.16
N ARG A 63 16.49 -2.73 -6.11
CA ARG A 63 16.06 -1.32 -6.20
C ARG A 63 16.55 -0.58 -7.46
N GLN A 64 16.92 -1.32 -8.51
CA GLN A 64 17.45 -0.78 -9.76
C GLN A 64 16.44 -0.88 -10.91
N ALA A 65 16.73 -0.18 -12.02
CA ALA A 65 15.91 -0.17 -13.23
C ALA A 65 16.58 -0.96 -14.35
N PHE A 66 15.90 -1.98 -14.88
CA PHE A 66 16.44 -2.97 -15.83
C PHE A 66 15.73 -2.92 -17.18
N THR A 67 16.48 -3.08 -18.27
CA THR A 67 15.89 -3.36 -19.60
C THR A 67 15.38 -4.80 -19.69
N ILE A 68 14.60 -5.13 -20.73
CA ILE A 68 14.12 -6.49 -20.97
C ILE A 68 15.25 -7.52 -21.19
N GLU A 69 16.37 -7.08 -21.77
CA GLU A 69 17.58 -7.90 -21.95
C GLU A 69 18.22 -8.20 -20.59
N GLN A 70 18.42 -7.18 -19.75
CA GLN A 70 19.02 -7.34 -18.42
C GLN A 70 18.15 -8.21 -17.50
N ILE A 71 16.82 -8.14 -17.62
CA ILE A 71 15.89 -9.04 -16.91
C ILE A 71 16.07 -10.49 -17.35
N ASN A 72 16.22 -10.74 -18.65
CA ASN A 72 16.45 -12.08 -19.20
C ASN A 72 17.83 -12.63 -18.76
N GLU A 73 18.85 -11.79 -18.68
CA GLU A 73 20.18 -12.18 -18.16
C GLU A 73 20.16 -12.50 -16.66
N ALA A 74 19.48 -11.66 -15.86
CA ALA A 74 19.45 -11.78 -14.40
C ALA A 74 18.52 -12.89 -13.88
N CYS A 75 17.37 -13.11 -14.51
CA CYS A 75 16.36 -14.05 -14.02
C CYS A 75 15.72 -14.97 -15.08
N TYR A 76 16.26 -15.00 -16.30
CA TYR A 76 15.88 -15.90 -17.39
C TYR A 76 14.45 -15.75 -17.96
N VAL A 77 13.73 -14.70 -17.54
CA VAL A 77 12.41 -14.32 -18.06
C VAL A 77 12.56 -13.56 -19.38
N ASP A 78 12.08 -14.17 -20.48
CA ASP A 78 12.17 -13.59 -21.82
C ASP A 78 10.89 -12.80 -22.16
N MET A 79 10.88 -11.52 -21.76
CA MET A 79 9.78 -10.59 -22.02
C MET A 79 9.67 -10.16 -23.49
N LYS A 80 10.70 -10.46 -24.32
CA LYS A 80 10.73 -10.13 -25.75
C LYS A 80 10.00 -11.20 -26.57
N ALA A 81 10.21 -12.47 -26.21
CA ALA A 81 9.45 -13.59 -26.75
C ALA A 81 8.02 -13.65 -26.16
N ASN A 82 7.85 -13.38 -24.86
CA ASN A 82 6.57 -13.46 -24.18
C ASN A 82 5.95 -12.06 -23.95
N LYS A 83 5.15 -11.61 -24.93
CA LYS A 83 4.44 -10.32 -24.88
C LYS A 83 3.43 -10.21 -23.73
N ASP A 84 2.83 -11.32 -23.30
CA ASP A 84 1.84 -11.31 -22.21
C ASP A 84 2.48 -10.95 -20.87
N VAL A 85 3.71 -11.42 -20.62
CA VAL A 85 4.51 -10.99 -19.46
C VAL A 85 4.85 -9.51 -19.55
N PHE A 86 5.27 -9.01 -20.72
CA PHE A 86 5.58 -7.58 -20.90
C PHE A 86 4.37 -6.68 -20.62
N GLU A 87 3.22 -6.96 -21.23
CA GLU A 87 1.99 -6.18 -21.05
C GLU A 87 1.44 -6.29 -19.62
N SER A 88 1.53 -7.47 -19.00
CA SER A 88 1.08 -7.66 -17.61
C SER A 88 2.00 -6.95 -16.61
N MET A 89 3.32 -6.93 -16.85
CA MET A 89 4.27 -6.14 -16.05
C MET A 89 4.01 -4.64 -16.19
N ARG A 90 3.74 -4.14 -17.40
CA ARG A 90 3.42 -2.72 -17.65
C ARG A 90 2.14 -2.25 -16.95
N LYS A 91 1.17 -3.15 -16.75
CA LYS A 91 -0.10 -2.88 -16.06
C LYS A 91 -0.03 -3.12 -14.54
N ASN A 92 1.08 -3.65 -14.02
CA ASN A 92 1.19 -4.01 -12.61
C ASN A 92 1.40 -2.78 -11.71
N PRO A 93 0.63 -2.60 -10.62
CA PRO A 93 0.75 -1.42 -9.75
C PRO A 93 2.09 -1.32 -9.00
N LYS A 94 2.82 -2.44 -8.83
CA LYS A 94 4.15 -2.50 -8.18
C LYS A 94 5.32 -2.26 -9.15
N VAL A 95 5.03 -1.91 -10.40
CA VAL A 95 6.04 -1.74 -11.45
C VAL A 95 5.86 -0.38 -12.12
N LYS A 96 6.97 0.27 -12.44
CA LYS A 96 7.01 1.47 -13.29
C LYS A 96 7.85 1.17 -14.52
N PHE A 97 7.27 1.40 -15.70
CA PHE A 97 7.96 1.33 -16.98
C PHE A 97 8.10 2.73 -17.57
N ASP A 98 9.31 3.15 -17.92
CA ASP A 98 9.61 4.49 -18.44
C ASP A 98 9.63 4.57 -19.98
N GLY A 99 9.57 3.43 -20.67
CA GLY A 99 9.71 3.31 -22.12
C GLY A 99 10.84 2.37 -22.54
N GLU A 100 11.85 2.21 -21.70
CA GLU A 100 13.02 1.34 -21.91
C GLU A 100 13.20 0.34 -20.77
N ARG A 101 12.97 0.78 -19.52
CA ARG A 101 13.33 0.06 -18.29
C ARG A 101 12.13 -0.14 -17.37
N PHE A 102 12.16 -1.26 -16.67
CA PHE A 102 11.27 -1.58 -15.56
C PHE A 102 11.96 -1.29 -14.24
N SER A 103 11.24 -0.67 -13.31
CA SER A 103 11.67 -0.34 -11.95
C SER A 103 10.58 -0.69 -10.94
N TYR A 104 10.97 -0.96 -9.69
CA TYR A 104 9.99 -1.21 -8.62
C TYR A 104 9.22 0.08 -8.28
N LYS A 105 7.92 -0.07 -7.98
CA LYS A 105 7.05 1.01 -7.53
C LYS A 105 6.38 0.63 -6.21
N SER A 106 6.81 1.26 -5.13
CA SER A 106 6.13 1.23 -3.83
C SER A 106 4.77 1.93 -3.90
N LYS A 107 3.91 1.74 -2.88
CA LYS A 107 2.60 2.42 -2.84
C LYS A 107 2.75 3.95 -2.72
N HIS A 108 3.78 4.38 -2.01
CA HIS A 108 4.20 5.78 -1.91
C HIS A 108 5.65 5.91 -2.41
N ASP A 109 5.90 6.75 -3.42
CA ASP A 109 7.25 7.04 -3.97
C ASP A 109 8.02 7.95 -2.99
N VAL A 110 8.49 7.33 -1.91
CA VAL A 110 9.27 7.92 -0.83
C VAL A 110 10.61 7.20 -0.80
N ARG A 111 11.72 7.96 -0.69
CA ARG A 111 13.07 7.40 -0.82
C ARG A 111 13.97 7.62 0.41
N ASP A 112 13.54 8.46 1.33
CA ASP A 112 14.30 8.83 2.52
C ASP A 112 13.38 9.22 3.69
N ARG A 113 13.97 9.37 4.88
CA ARG A 113 13.29 9.76 6.13
C ARG A 113 12.59 11.12 6.06
N SER A 114 13.15 12.09 5.34
CA SER A 114 12.60 13.44 5.24
C SER A 114 11.32 13.45 4.39
N GLN A 115 11.34 12.73 3.26
CA GLN A 115 10.16 12.47 2.42
C GLN A 115 9.11 11.65 3.17
N LEU A 116 9.52 10.66 3.98
CA LEU A 116 8.62 9.86 4.81
C LEU A 116 7.87 10.73 5.82
N LEU A 117 8.60 11.58 6.55
CA LEU A 117 8.01 12.50 7.53
C LEU A 117 7.10 13.54 6.86
N TYR A 118 7.50 14.07 5.70
CA TYR A 118 6.65 14.97 4.91
C TYR A 118 5.36 14.27 4.46
N LEU A 119 5.44 13.02 4.00
CA LEU A 119 4.28 12.22 3.63
C LEU A 119 3.35 12.03 4.84
N ILE A 120 3.85 11.55 5.98
CA ILE A 120 3.03 11.31 7.18
C ILE A 120 2.34 12.61 7.64
N ARG A 121 3.03 13.76 7.62
CA ARG A 121 2.44 15.08 7.92
C ARG A 121 1.35 15.54 6.95
N LYS A 122 1.27 14.97 5.74
CA LYS A 122 0.22 15.25 4.76
C LYS A 122 -1.05 14.40 4.96
N PHE A 123 -0.96 13.29 5.71
CA PHE A 123 -2.06 12.36 5.97
C PHE A 123 -2.43 12.37 7.46
N PRO A 124 -3.30 13.30 7.92
CA PRO A 124 -3.70 13.38 9.33
C PRO A 124 -4.45 12.14 9.81
N GLU A 125 -5.15 11.44 8.91
CA GLU A 125 -5.82 10.15 9.16
C GLU A 125 -4.85 8.97 9.38
N GLY A 126 -3.55 9.20 9.23
CA GLY A 126 -2.49 8.19 9.35
C GLY A 126 -2.25 7.38 8.07
N ILE A 127 -1.16 6.60 8.09
CA ILE A 127 -0.76 5.69 7.00
C ILE A 127 -0.35 4.36 7.61
N ALA A 128 -0.88 3.25 7.09
CA ALA A 128 -0.55 1.92 7.57
C ALA A 128 0.92 1.56 7.25
N VAL A 129 1.66 0.99 8.21
CA VAL A 129 3.07 0.61 8.01
C VAL A 129 3.23 -0.43 6.89
N VAL A 130 2.22 -1.27 6.66
CA VAL A 130 2.20 -2.24 5.54
C VAL A 130 2.27 -1.60 4.16
N ASP A 131 1.89 -0.32 4.04
CA ASP A 131 1.95 0.48 2.82
C ASP A 131 3.27 1.25 2.65
N LEU A 132 4.03 1.37 3.74
CA LEU A 132 5.31 2.09 3.80
C LEU A 132 6.52 1.14 3.77
N LYS A 133 6.38 -0.09 4.29
CA LYS A 133 7.46 -1.08 4.45
C LYS A 133 8.23 -1.45 3.18
N ASP A 134 7.67 -1.16 1.99
CA ASP A 134 8.29 -1.45 0.69
C ASP A 134 8.88 -0.24 -0.02
N ALA A 135 8.80 0.96 0.57
CA ALA A 135 9.26 2.21 -0.02
C ALA A 135 10.79 2.23 -0.23
N TYR A 136 11.56 2.00 0.84
CA TYR A 136 13.02 1.96 0.80
C TYR A 136 13.57 1.10 1.96
N PRO A 137 14.81 0.58 1.90
CA PRO A 137 15.29 -0.46 2.81
C PRO A 137 15.25 -0.10 4.31
N THR A 138 15.61 1.12 4.70
CA THR A 138 15.67 1.56 6.11
C THR A 138 14.35 2.07 6.67
N VAL A 139 13.24 2.01 5.91
CA VAL A 139 11.98 2.67 6.27
C VAL A 139 11.42 2.30 7.65
N ILE A 140 11.64 1.06 8.11
CA ILE A 140 11.21 0.59 9.44
C ILE A 140 12.08 1.20 10.54
N GLU A 141 13.39 1.29 10.33
CA GLU A 141 14.33 1.94 11.25
C GLU A 141 14.03 3.44 11.35
N ASP A 142 13.78 4.08 10.21
CA ASP A 142 13.43 5.50 10.13
C ASP A 142 12.06 5.79 10.77
N LEU A 143 11.06 4.91 10.63
CA LEU A 143 9.80 5.01 11.38
C LEU A 143 10.01 4.95 12.90
N GLN A 144 10.83 4.01 13.40
CA GLN A 144 11.14 3.95 14.83
C GLN A 144 11.96 5.17 15.29
N ALA A 145 12.88 5.67 14.47
CA ALA A 145 13.65 6.88 14.77
C ALA A 145 12.75 8.13 14.84
N LEU A 146 11.77 8.26 13.94
CA LEU A 146 10.76 9.33 13.97
C LEU A 146 9.84 9.22 15.20
N LYS A 147 9.49 8.01 15.63
CA LYS A 147 8.73 7.74 16.86
C LYS A 147 9.51 8.14 18.11
N VAL A 148 10.79 7.76 18.19
CA VAL A 148 11.69 8.14 19.31
C VAL A 148 11.91 9.65 19.35
N ALA A 149 12.07 10.29 18.18
CA ALA A 149 12.14 11.75 18.05
C ALA A 149 10.80 12.46 18.35
N ARG A 150 9.71 11.71 18.59
CA ARG A 150 8.34 12.20 18.80
C ARG A 150 7.81 13.06 17.64
N GLU A 151 8.28 12.81 16.42
CA GLU A 151 7.79 13.49 15.21
C GLU A 151 6.53 12.82 14.63
N ILE A 152 6.33 11.54 14.95
CA ILE A 152 5.16 10.74 14.58
C ILE A 152 4.68 9.92 15.80
N TRP A 153 3.40 9.55 15.78
CA TRP A 153 2.85 8.49 16.61
C TRP A 153 2.82 7.20 15.80
N LEU A 154 3.22 6.09 16.42
CA LEU A 154 3.10 4.75 15.84
C LEU A 154 2.18 3.95 16.74
N LEU A 155 0.96 3.72 16.30
CA LEU A 155 -0.11 3.10 17.07
C LEU A 155 -0.48 1.75 16.46
N SER A 156 -0.43 0.69 17.26
CA SER A 156 -0.89 -0.65 16.87
C SER A 156 -2.37 -0.79 17.18
N ASN A 157 -3.16 -1.30 16.24
CA ASN A 157 -4.52 -1.75 16.57
C ASN A 157 -4.46 -3.02 17.43
N PHE A 158 -5.29 -3.12 18.48
CA PHE A 158 -5.25 -4.24 19.42
C PHE A 158 -5.63 -5.57 18.76
N ASP A 159 -6.62 -5.54 17.85
CA ASP A 159 -7.14 -6.75 17.20
C ASP A 159 -6.29 -7.21 16.00
N SER A 160 -5.91 -6.28 15.11
CA SER A 160 -5.18 -6.63 13.86
C SER A 160 -3.66 -6.62 13.99
N GLN A 161 -3.10 -6.09 15.09
CA GLN A 161 -1.66 -5.81 15.27
C GLN A 161 -1.04 -4.92 14.18
N GLU A 162 -1.85 -4.33 13.30
CA GLU A 162 -1.38 -3.42 12.26
C GLU A 162 -0.96 -2.09 12.90
N GLU A 163 0.27 -1.69 12.62
CA GLU A 163 0.78 -0.38 13.01
C GLU A 163 0.36 0.68 11.99
N ILE A 164 -0.12 1.82 12.49
CA ILE A 164 -0.45 3.01 11.71
C ILE A 164 0.42 4.17 12.20
N ALA A 165 1.06 4.84 11.25
CA ALA A 165 1.89 6.02 11.48
C ALA A 165 1.03 7.29 11.31
N TYR A 166 0.87 8.05 12.40
CA TYR A 166 0.18 9.35 12.43
C TYR A 166 1.19 10.49 12.65
N PRO A 167 0.97 11.69 12.09
CA PRO A 167 1.83 12.83 12.41
C PRO A 167 1.66 13.26 13.87
N ASN A 168 2.75 13.66 14.52
CA ASN A 168 2.69 14.42 15.77
C ASN A 168 2.91 15.91 15.48
N ASP A 169 2.14 16.80 16.10
CA ASP A 169 2.34 18.25 15.94
C ASP A 169 3.52 18.71 16.82
N PRO A 170 4.65 19.17 16.23
CA PRO A 170 5.80 19.64 16.99
C PRO A 170 5.53 20.91 17.82
N LYS A 171 4.36 21.56 17.66
CA LYS A 171 3.96 22.73 18.46
C LYS A 171 3.45 22.39 19.86
N VAL A 172 3.10 21.12 20.13
CA VAL A 172 2.49 20.70 21.41
C VAL A 172 3.31 19.61 22.13
N PRO A 173 4.63 19.79 22.39
CA PRO A 173 5.44 18.84 23.14
C PRO A 173 5.14 18.93 24.63
N MET A 174 4.03 18.36 25.08
CA MET A 174 3.69 18.26 26.51
C MET A 174 4.27 16.98 27.12
N LYS A 175 5.24 17.13 28.03
CA LYS A 175 5.63 16.04 28.94
C LYS A 175 4.74 16.12 30.18
N VAL A 176 4.08 15.01 30.51
CA VAL A 176 3.31 14.83 31.75
C VAL A 176 3.93 13.65 32.49
N ASP A 177 4.24 13.83 33.78
CA ASP A 177 4.78 12.77 34.62
C ASP A 177 3.70 11.77 35.03
N ASP A 178 4.10 10.53 35.32
CA ASP A 178 3.14 9.41 35.45
C ASP A 178 2.23 9.53 36.68
N ASP A 179 2.71 10.13 37.77
CA ASP A 179 1.91 10.43 38.96
C ASP A 179 0.75 11.40 38.64
N LEU A 180 0.98 12.39 37.77
CA LEU A 180 -0.07 13.33 37.34
C LEU A 180 -1.08 12.65 36.41
N LYS A 181 -0.64 11.69 35.58
CA LYS A 181 -1.56 10.84 34.79
C LYS A 181 -2.41 9.93 35.68
N LEU A 182 -1.81 9.37 36.73
CA LEU A 182 -2.51 8.53 37.69
C LEU A 182 -3.54 9.34 38.48
N LEU A 183 -3.14 10.51 39.00
CA LEU A 183 -4.04 11.44 39.67
C LEU A 183 -5.22 11.84 38.77
N PHE A 184 -4.94 12.25 37.52
CA PHE A 184 -5.99 12.62 36.56
C PHE A 184 -6.97 11.47 36.26
N ARG A 185 -6.48 10.24 36.12
CA ARG A 185 -7.31 9.04 35.92
C ARG A 185 -8.10 8.62 37.16
N GLY A 186 -7.63 8.98 38.36
CA GLY A 186 -8.30 8.73 39.63
C GLY A 186 -9.36 9.75 40.02
N ILE A 187 -9.52 10.85 39.27
CA ILE A 187 -10.60 11.82 39.49
C ILE A 187 -11.90 11.22 38.96
N GLU A 188 -12.75 10.74 39.88
CA GLU A 188 -14.12 10.33 39.55
C GLU A 188 -14.96 11.56 39.17
N LEU A 189 -15.47 11.58 37.93
CA LEU A 189 -16.39 12.61 37.46
C LEU A 189 -17.85 12.20 37.76
N PRO A 190 -18.70 13.12 38.23
CA PRO A 190 -20.13 12.86 38.40
C PRO A 190 -20.77 12.36 37.10
N GLN A 191 -21.55 11.28 37.17
CA GLN A 191 -22.21 10.71 35.98
C GLN A 191 -23.33 11.61 35.43
N ASP A 192 -24.02 12.39 36.28
CA ASP A 192 -25.02 13.34 35.82
C ASP A 192 -24.39 14.71 35.52
N MET A 193 -24.58 15.18 34.28
CA MET A 193 -24.22 16.53 33.85
C MET A 193 -24.83 17.64 34.73
N LEU A 194 -25.99 17.43 35.38
CA LEU A 194 -26.53 18.41 36.32
C LEU A 194 -25.64 18.61 37.54
N ASP A 195 -24.98 17.56 38.02
CA ASP A 195 -24.12 17.65 39.19
C ASP A 195 -22.75 18.24 38.82
N ILE A 196 -22.23 17.94 37.63
CA ILE A 196 -21.10 18.68 37.04
C ILE A 196 -21.43 20.18 36.91
N GLU A 197 -22.61 20.54 36.40
CA GLU A 197 -23.04 21.94 36.25
C GLU A 197 -23.14 22.65 37.62
N LYS A 198 -23.64 21.98 38.66
CA LYS A 198 -23.69 22.51 40.04
C LYS A 198 -22.30 22.68 40.63
N ASP A 199 -21.42 21.70 40.50
CA ASP A 199 -20.07 21.77 41.07
C ASP A 199 -19.21 22.80 40.37
N LEU A 200 -19.35 22.99 39.05
CA LEU A 200 -18.74 24.11 38.34
C LEU A 200 -19.22 25.45 38.89
N GLN A 201 -20.54 25.64 39.04
CA GLN A 201 -21.12 26.88 39.59
C GLN A 201 -20.68 27.14 41.04
N LYS A 202 -20.65 26.10 41.88
CA LYS A 202 -20.17 26.14 43.28
C LYS A 202 -18.71 26.59 43.37
N ASN A 203 -17.88 26.18 42.40
CA ASN A 203 -16.49 26.59 42.28
C ASN A 203 -16.30 27.88 41.44
N GLY A 204 -17.37 28.65 41.17
CA GLY A 204 -17.32 29.93 40.44
C GLY A 204 -17.06 29.82 38.93
N MET A 205 -17.02 28.61 38.36
CA MET A 205 -16.84 28.37 36.94
C MET A 205 -18.18 28.37 36.20
N LYS A 206 -18.21 28.99 35.02
CA LYS A 206 -19.40 28.98 34.15
C LYS A 206 -19.49 27.63 33.42
N PRO A 207 -20.57 26.84 33.59
CA PRO A 207 -20.69 25.59 32.85
C PRO A 207 -20.84 25.82 31.35
N ALA A 208 -20.23 24.96 30.55
CA ALA A 208 -20.31 25.01 29.09
C ALA A 208 -21.68 24.58 28.54
N THR A 209 -22.55 23.99 29.36
CA THR A 209 -23.87 23.48 29.01
C THR A 209 -24.91 23.93 30.04
N ASN A 210 -26.19 23.91 29.67
CA ASN A 210 -27.30 24.14 30.60
C ASN A 210 -28.31 22.99 30.46
N THR A 211 -27.99 21.87 31.11
CA THR A 211 -28.74 20.62 31.06
C THR A 211 -30.09 20.75 31.76
N ALA A 212 -30.20 21.60 32.78
CA ALA A 212 -31.48 21.91 33.43
C ALA A 212 -32.51 22.47 32.44
N LYS A 213 -32.12 23.48 31.63
CA LYS A 213 -32.99 24.05 30.59
C LYS A 213 -33.29 23.06 29.46
N ARG A 214 -32.34 22.16 29.13
CA ARG A 214 -32.55 21.11 28.11
C ARG A 214 -33.53 20.03 28.57
N ARG A 215 -33.42 19.58 29.83
CA ARG A 215 -34.35 18.60 30.43
C ARG A 215 -35.75 19.17 30.61
N SER A 216 -35.89 20.42 31.04
CA SER A 216 -37.21 21.05 31.16
C SER A 216 -37.89 21.26 29.80
N ALA A 217 -37.15 21.70 28.77
CA ALA A 217 -37.67 21.79 27.40
C ALA A 217 -38.13 20.42 26.85
N ALA A 218 -37.34 19.36 27.05
CA ALA A 218 -37.71 18.01 26.60
C ALA A 218 -38.97 17.47 27.31
N GLN A 219 -39.16 17.78 28.60
CA GLN A 219 -40.40 17.44 29.32
C GLN A 219 -41.60 18.26 28.82
N MET A 220 -41.40 19.52 28.43
CA MET A 220 -42.44 20.36 27.83
C MET A 220 -42.83 19.88 26.42
N GLU A 221 -41.90 19.33 25.63
CA GLU A 221 -42.22 18.73 24.33
C GLU A 221 -42.86 17.32 24.46
N GLY A 222 -42.50 16.57 25.51
CA GLY A 222 -43.14 15.28 25.84
C GLY A 222 -44.61 15.42 26.28
N VAL A 223 -44.98 16.54 26.90
CA VAL A 223 -46.39 16.89 27.17
C VAL A 223 -46.95 17.67 25.99
N SER A 224 -47.18 16.98 24.87
CA SER A 224 -47.81 17.58 23.70
C SER A 224 -49.29 17.90 23.97
N SER A 225 -49.58 19.03 24.61
CA SER A 225 -50.87 19.69 24.43
C SER A 225 -50.95 20.11 22.97
N LYS A 226 -51.59 19.28 22.13
CA LYS A 226 -51.68 19.45 20.68
C LYS A 226 -51.91 20.93 20.34
N PRO A 227 -51.00 21.62 19.62
CA PRO A 227 -51.29 22.97 19.18
C PRO A 227 -52.51 22.91 18.27
N LYS A 228 -53.61 23.55 18.68
CA LYS A 228 -54.78 23.74 17.81
C LYS A 228 -54.25 24.30 16.48
N PRO A 229 -54.55 23.69 15.32
CA PRO A 229 -54.00 24.16 14.06
C PRO A 229 -54.48 25.59 13.80
N LYS A 230 -53.59 26.57 14.01
CA LYS A 230 -53.80 27.93 13.54
C LYS A 230 -53.90 27.84 12.02
N LYS A 231 -55.11 28.03 11.47
CA LYS A 231 -55.31 28.18 10.03
C LYS A 231 -54.34 29.25 9.53
N LYS A 232 -53.33 28.87 8.76
CA LYS A 232 -52.59 29.84 7.95
C LYS A 232 -53.60 30.43 6.97
N LYS A 233 -53.81 31.76 7.03
CA LYS A 233 -54.47 32.47 5.94
C LYS A 233 -53.52 32.43 4.76
N ASN A 234 -53.93 31.75 3.68
CA ASN A 234 -53.16 31.66 2.43
C ASN A 234 -53.32 32.96 1.62
N GLU A 235 -52.83 34.07 2.15
CA GLU A 235 -52.82 35.35 1.42
C GLU A 235 -51.57 35.42 0.52
N ILE A 236 -51.69 34.89 -0.70
CA ILE A 236 -50.67 35.07 -1.75
C ILE A 236 -50.72 36.53 -2.20
N THR A 237 -49.83 37.36 -1.66
CA THR A 237 -49.75 38.77 -2.04
C THR A 237 -49.27 38.94 -3.49
N LYS A 238 -49.73 40.01 -4.15
CA LYS A 238 -49.48 40.34 -5.58
C LYS A 238 -48.00 40.45 -6.00
N ARG A 239 -47.06 40.34 -5.05
CA ARG A 239 -45.61 40.38 -5.28
C ARG A 239 -44.96 38.99 -5.43
N THR A 240 -45.73 37.92 -5.23
CA THR A 240 -45.26 36.53 -5.30
C THR A 240 -45.33 36.02 -6.74
N LYS A 241 -44.19 35.67 -7.33
CA LYS A 241 -44.14 35.12 -8.70
C LYS A 241 -44.62 33.66 -8.72
N LEU A 242 -45.78 33.42 -9.32
CA LEU A 242 -46.34 32.08 -9.53
C LEU A 242 -45.68 31.41 -10.74
N THR A 243 -45.02 30.27 -10.53
CA THR A 243 -44.33 29.51 -11.59
C THR A 243 -45.25 28.60 -12.40
N ASN A 244 -46.47 28.34 -11.91
CA ASN A 244 -47.39 27.33 -12.47
C ASN A 244 -48.63 27.97 -13.12
N ALA A 245 -48.43 29.03 -13.89
CA ALA A 245 -49.52 29.85 -14.47
C ALA A 245 -50.45 29.10 -15.45
N HIS A 246 -50.06 27.91 -15.93
CA HIS A 246 -50.81 27.11 -16.89
C HIS A 246 -51.83 26.14 -16.25
N LEU A 247 -51.94 26.08 -14.92
CA LEU A 247 -52.91 25.26 -14.18
C LEU A 247 -53.84 26.14 -13.32
N PRO A 248 -54.85 26.80 -13.91
CA PRO A 248 -55.66 27.80 -13.21
C PRO A 248 -56.55 27.21 -12.10
N GLU A 249 -56.91 25.93 -12.17
CA GLU A 249 -57.74 25.25 -11.16
C GLU A 249 -57.11 25.29 -9.76
N LEU A 250 -55.78 25.26 -9.67
CA LEU A 250 -55.04 25.30 -8.41
C LEU A 250 -55.22 26.62 -7.63
N PHE A 251 -55.77 27.66 -8.27
CA PHE A 251 -55.88 29.01 -7.71
C PHE A 251 -57.32 29.51 -7.57
N GLN A 252 -58.34 28.73 -7.96
CA GLN A 252 -59.75 29.14 -7.89
C GLN A 252 -60.18 29.51 -6.46
N ASN A 253 -59.64 28.83 -5.45
CA ASN A 253 -59.95 29.06 -4.03
C ASN A 253 -59.30 30.32 -3.43
N LEU A 254 -58.53 31.10 -4.20
CA LEU A 254 -57.88 32.34 -3.73
C LEU A 254 -58.67 33.62 -4.07
N ASN A 255 -59.60 33.56 -5.03
CA ASN A 255 -60.38 34.72 -5.48
C ASN A 255 -61.74 34.88 -4.77
N ASN A 256 -62.12 33.93 -3.90
CA ASN A 256 -63.38 33.91 -3.16
C ASN A 256 -63.18 34.16 -1.65
N SER A 257 -62.32 35.12 -1.27
CA SER A 257 -62.10 35.58 0.12
C SER A 257 -61.71 37.05 0.16
#